data_AF-A0A833QNK9-F1
#
_entry.id   AF-A0A833QNK9-F1
#
_cell.length_a   1.000
_cell.length_b   1.000
_cell.length_c   1.000
_cell.angle_alpha   90.00
_cell.angle_beta   90.00
_cell.angle_gamma   90.00
#
_symmetry.space_group_name_H-M   'P 1'
#
loop_
_entity.id
_entity.type
_entity.pdbx_description
1 polymer ?
#
loop_
_entity_poly.entity_id
_entity_poly.type
_entity_poly.pdbx_seq_one_letter_code
_entity_poly.pdbx_strand_id
1 'polypeptide(L)'
;MGGQLSMQGDVYSYIILLLEMFTGISPTDERFGDGLSLHKHVETAFAARVMDTIDAKLFLSYQEIENTFVQENSRECLISVIRWGLLCSKELSKERIAMSDVVKELNSEVREFEHA
;
A
#
# COMPACT_ATOMS: atom_id res chain seq x y z
N MET A 1 15.93 -19.75 -3.15
CA MET A 1 15.76 -18.61 -2.21
C MET A 1 15.09 -19.16 -0.96
N GLY A 2 15.80 -19.18 0.16
CA GLY A 2 15.24 -19.58 1.45
C GLY A 2 15.77 -18.61 2.49
N GLY A 3 15.07 -17.48 2.65
CA GLY A 3 15.36 -16.53 3.72
C GLY A 3 14.93 -17.12 5.06
N GLN A 4 15.59 -16.72 6.13
CA GLN A 4 15.16 -17.08 7.47
C GLN A 4 13.77 -16.47 7.74
N LEU A 5 12.83 -17.31 8.20
CA LEU A 5 11.50 -16.86 8.61
C LEU A 5 11.65 -15.78 9.68
N SER A 6 10.96 -14.66 9.48
CA SER A 6 11.00 -13.53 10.40
C SER A 6 9.72 -12.74 10.31
N MET A 7 9.31 -12.14 11.43
CA MET A 7 8.17 -11.22 11.49
C MET A 7 8.30 -10.09 10.45
N GLN A 8 9.52 -9.59 10.21
CA GLN A 8 9.77 -8.57 9.20
C GLN A 8 9.58 -9.09 7.77
N GLY A 9 9.86 -10.37 7.52
CA GLY A 9 9.54 -11.05 6.26
C GLY A 9 8.03 -11.20 6.05
N ASP A 10 7.30 -11.54 7.12
CA ASP A 10 5.83 -11.66 7.08
C ASP A 10 5.19 -10.30 6.80
N VAL A 11 5.65 -9.23 7.47
CA VAL A 11 5.20 -7.85 7.22
C VAL A 11 5.44 -7.45 5.78
N TYR A 12 6.66 -7.66 5.27
CA TYR A 12 6.96 -7.35 3.87
C TYR A 12 6.02 -8.09 2.91
N SER A 13 5.84 -9.39 3.11
CA SER A 13 5.02 -10.22 2.22
C SER A 13 3.55 -9.80 2.27
N TYR A 14 3.04 -9.49 3.47
CA TYR A 14 1.69 -8.98 3.66
C TYR A 14 1.46 -7.64 2.93
N ILE A 15 2.43 -6.72 3.00
CA ILE A 15 2.33 -5.45 2.27
C ILE A 15 2.40 -5.66 0.77
N ILE A 16 3.29 -6.52 0.25
CA ILE A 16 3.34 -6.81 -1.19
C ILE A 16 2.01 -7.37 -1.68
N LEU A 17 1.36 -8.24 -0.90
CA LEU A 17 0.03 -8.75 -1.21
C LEU A 17 -1.03 -7.64 -1.22
N LEU A 18 -0.98 -6.69 -0.27
CA LEU A 18 -1.87 -5.52 -0.29
C LEU A 18 -1.67 -4.66 -1.55
N LEU A 19 -0.41 -4.43 -1.94
CA LEU A 19 -0.11 -3.69 -3.18
C LEU A 19 -0.59 -4.44 -4.42
N GLU A 20 -0.47 -5.77 -4.46
CA GLU A 20 -1.01 -6.60 -5.54
C GLU A 20 -2.53 -6.46 -5.62
N MET A 21 -3.24 -6.50 -4.47
CA MET A 21 -4.69 -6.32 -4.44
C MET A 21 -5.13 -4.93 -4.89
N PHE A 22 -4.40 -3.88 -4.52
CA PHE A 22 -4.75 -2.52 -4.92
C PHE A 22 -4.43 -2.22 -6.37
N THR A 23 -3.38 -2.82 -6.94
CA THR A 23 -2.96 -2.54 -8.31
C THR A 23 -3.48 -3.54 -9.33
N GLY A 24 -3.87 -4.74 -8.88
CA GLY A 24 -4.17 -5.87 -9.76
C GLY A 24 -2.94 -6.45 -10.46
N ILE A 25 -1.73 -6.04 -10.08
CA ILE A 25 -0.48 -6.46 -10.72
C ILE A 25 0.22 -7.50 -9.86
N SER A 26 0.51 -8.66 -10.44
CA SER A 26 1.24 -9.72 -9.75
C SER A 26 2.67 -9.27 -9.40
N PRO A 27 3.19 -9.54 -8.19
CA PRO A 27 4.57 -9.20 -7.83
C PRO A 27 5.61 -10.00 -8.64
N THR A 28 5.18 -11.07 -9.32
CA THR A 28 5.98 -11.88 -10.24
C THR A 28 5.64 -11.65 -11.71
N ASP A 29 4.92 -10.57 -12.04
CA ASP A 29 4.65 -10.18 -13.43
C ASP A 29 5.97 -9.99 -14.20
N GLU A 30 6.01 -10.45 -15.45
CA GLU A 30 7.21 -10.44 -16.30
C GLU A 30 7.81 -9.04 -16.49
N ARG A 31 7.02 -7.97 -16.29
CA ARG A 31 7.52 -6.59 -16.30
C ARG A 31 8.52 -6.29 -15.17
N PHE A 32 8.52 -7.09 -14.12
CA PHE A 32 9.41 -6.93 -12.97
C PHE A 32 10.66 -7.80 -13.16
N GLY A 33 11.68 -7.21 -13.79
CA GLY A 33 13.04 -7.74 -13.96
C GLY A 33 14.09 -6.67 -13.67
N ASP A 34 15.36 -7.06 -13.67
CA ASP A 34 16.52 -6.13 -13.57
C ASP A 34 16.47 -5.14 -12.39
N GLY A 35 15.99 -5.62 -11.23
CA GLY A 35 15.90 -4.81 -10.01
C GLY A 35 14.64 -3.93 -9.91
N LEU A 36 13.71 -4.02 -10.86
CA LEU A 36 12.35 -3.52 -10.69
C LEU A 36 11.53 -4.45 -9.77
N SER A 37 10.51 -3.89 -9.13
CA SER A 37 9.59 -4.62 -8.27
C SER A 37 8.25 -3.90 -8.19
N LEU A 38 7.21 -4.61 -7.78
CA LEU A 38 5.91 -4.00 -7.51
C LEU A 38 6.01 -2.84 -6.51
N HIS A 39 6.85 -2.99 -5.48
CA HIS A 39 7.13 -1.93 -4.52
C HIS A 39 7.66 -0.66 -5.21
N LYS A 40 8.70 -0.77 -6.04
CA LYS A 40 9.30 0.37 -6.75
C LYS A 40 8.33 1.00 -7.75
N HIS A 41 7.50 0.19 -8.39
CA HIS A 41 6.45 0.68 -9.29
C HIS A 41 5.46 1.57 -8.53
N VAL A 42 4.92 1.08 -7.40
CA VAL A 42 3.99 1.84 -6.57
C VAL A 42 4.67 3.05 -5.93
N GLU A 43 5.92 2.92 -5.47
CA GLU A 43 6.69 4.05 -4.91
C GLU A 43 6.88 5.18 -5.92
N THR A 44 7.21 4.83 -7.17
CA THR A 44 7.36 5.80 -8.27
C THR A 44 6.03 6.48 -8.56
N ALA A 45 4.95 5.72 -8.62
CA ALA A 45 3.62 6.28 -8.85
C ALA A 45 3.13 7.10 -7.66
N PHE A 46 3.51 6.75 -6.43
CA PHE A 46 3.17 7.50 -5.23
C PHE A 46 3.69 8.93 -5.27
N ALA A 47 4.91 9.12 -5.79
CA ALA A 47 5.48 10.45 -6.00
C ALA A 47 4.79 11.26 -7.10
N ALA A 48 4.07 10.61 -8.02
CA ALA A 48 3.40 11.26 -9.15
C ALA A 48 1.88 11.34 -8.96
N ARG A 49 1.18 10.20 -9.08
CA ARG A 49 -0.28 10.04 -8.96
C ARG A 49 -0.63 8.61 -8.52
N VAL A 50 -0.64 8.37 -7.22
CA VAL A 50 -0.91 7.02 -6.65
C VAL A 50 -2.26 6.44 -7.08
N MET A 51 -3.29 7.27 -7.21
CA MET A 51 -4.64 6.80 -7.58
C MET A 51 -4.70 6.19 -8.98
N ASP A 52 -3.77 6.55 -9.86
CA ASP A 52 -3.70 6.00 -11.22
C ASP A 52 -3.18 4.55 -11.22
N THR A 53 -2.60 4.08 -10.11
CA THR A 53 -2.16 2.68 -9.97
C THR A 53 -3.24 1.75 -9.48
N ILE A 54 -4.40 2.27 -9.06
CA ILE A 54 -5.46 1.46 -8.51
C ILE A 54 -6.09 0.63 -9.63
N ASP A 55 -6.29 -0.66 -9.35
CA ASP A 55 -6.95 -1.59 -10.26
C ASP A 55 -8.28 -1.01 -10.73
N ALA A 56 -8.55 -1.16 -12.03
CA ALA A 56 -9.72 -0.56 -12.65
C ALA A 56 -11.03 -0.99 -11.99
N LYS A 57 -11.15 -2.24 -11.50
CA LYS A 57 -12.38 -2.70 -10.84
C LYS A 57 -12.52 -2.06 -9.46
N LEU A 58 -11.42 -1.97 -8.71
CA LEU A 58 -11.42 -1.28 -7.42
C LEU A 58 -11.73 0.21 -7.59
N PHE A 59 -11.16 0.85 -8.61
CA PHE A 59 -11.41 2.25 -8.93
C PHE A 59 -12.88 2.49 -9.34
N LEU A 60 -13.50 1.61 -10.11
CA LEU A 60 -14.93 1.70 -10.44
C LEU A 60 -15.79 1.61 -9.18
N SER A 61 -15.50 0.66 -8.28
CA SER A 61 -16.25 0.55 -7.01
C SER A 61 -16.11 1.80 -6.13
N TYR A 62 -14.94 2.46 -6.18
CA TYR A 62 -14.70 3.73 -5.51
C TYR A 62 -15.53 4.88 -6.11
N GLN A 63 -15.70 4.89 -7.44
CA GLN A 63 -16.51 5.91 -8.13
C GLN A 63 -18.02 5.76 -7.87
N GLU A 64 -18.48 4.55 -7.53
CA GLU A 64 -19.88 4.27 -7.18
C GLU A 64 -20.27 4.78 -5.78
N ILE A 65 -19.31 5.24 -4.96
CA ILE A 65 -19.60 5.84 -3.66
C ILE A 65 -20.31 7.18 -3.87
N GLU A 66 -21.63 7.20 -3.63
CA GLU A 66 -22.47 8.40 -3.78
C GLU A 66 -22.15 9.50 -2.77
N ASN A 67 -21.74 9.12 -1.56
CA ASN A 67 -21.40 10.08 -0.52
C ASN A 67 -19.98 10.61 -0.74
N THR A 68 -19.88 11.86 -1.19
CA THR A 68 -18.61 12.54 -1.48
C THR A 68 -17.65 12.55 -0.29
N PHE A 69 -18.15 12.74 0.94
CA PHE A 69 -17.32 12.71 2.14
C PHE A 69 -16.73 11.32 2.38
N VAL A 70 -17.54 10.26 2.24
CA VAL A 70 -17.05 8.87 2.34
C VAL A 70 -16.05 8.55 1.23
N GLN A 71 -16.28 9.06 0.01
CA GLN A 71 -15.39 8.88 -1.13
C GLN A 71 -14.05 9.59 -0.91
N GLU A 72 -14.03 10.82 -0.40
CA GLU A 72 -12.81 11.55 -0.08
C GLU A 72 -12.02 10.84 1.04
N ASN A 73 -12.68 10.47 2.15
CA ASN A 73 -12.04 9.74 3.24
C ASN A 73 -11.50 8.38 2.80
N SER A 74 -12.21 7.67 1.93
CA SER A 74 -11.73 6.40 1.37
C SER A 74 -10.46 6.59 0.54
N ARG A 75 -10.38 7.68 -0.23
CA ARG A 75 -9.18 8.05 -0.99
C ARG A 75 -8.03 8.39 -0.07
N GLU A 76 -8.24 9.19 0.97
CA GLU A 76 -7.19 9.55 1.93
C GLU A 76 -6.69 8.33 2.71
N CYS A 77 -7.59 7.47 3.15
CA CYS A 77 -7.27 6.19 3.78
C CYS A 77 -6.41 5.30 2.86
N LEU A 78 -6.79 5.17 1.58
CA LEU A 78 -6.02 4.37 0.62
C LEU A 78 -4.61 4.92 0.41
N ILE A 79 -4.49 6.24 0.25
CA ILE A 79 -3.19 6.93 0.12
C ILE A 79 -2.33 6.65 1.36
N SER A 80 -2.91 6.74 2.55
CA SER A 80 -2.21 6.47 3.81
C SER A 80 -1.73 5.04 3.93
N VAL A 81 -2.61 4.06 3.68
CA VAL A 81 -2.26 2.64 3.72
C VAL A 81 -1.11 2.34 2.77
N ILE A 82 -1.13 2.89 1.55
CA ILE A 82 -0.02 2.74 0.59
C ILE A 82 1.25 3.39 1.12
N ARG A 83 1.18 4.62 1.65
CA ARG A 83 2.33 5.35 2.20
C ARG A 83 3.03 4.56 3.30
N TRP A 84 2.27 4.11 4.30
CA TRP A 84 2.81 3.34 5.42
C TRP A 84 3.25 1.95 4.98
N GLY A 85 2.52 1.33 4.04
CA GLY A 85 2.93 0.07 3.40
C GLY A 85 4.31 0.19 2.74
N LEU A 86 4.55 1.23 1.95
CA LEU A 86 5.85 1.47 1.31
C LEU A 86 6.99 1.64 2.34
N LEU A 87 6.72 2.20 3.52
CA LEU A 87 7.73 2.28 4.57
C LEU A 87 7.98 0.90 5.24
N CYS A 88 6.96 0.06 5.38
CA CYS A 88 7.07 -1.29 5.94
C CYS A 88 7.64 -2.34 4.98
N SER A 89 7.65 -2.06 3.67
CA SER A 89 8.04 -3.02 2.63
C SER A 89 9.34 -2.65 1.91
N LYS A 90 10.19 -1.84 2.53
CA LYS A 90 11.54 -1.57 2.00
C LYS A 90 12.32 -2.87 1.80
N GLU A 91 13.11 -2.97 0.73
CA GLU A 91 13.86 -4.19 0.41
C GLU A 91 14.80 -4.59 1.56
N LEU A 92 15.49 -3.61 2.16
CA LEU A 92 16.36 -3.82 3.31
C LEU A 92 15.56 -3.83 4.62
N SER A 93 15.65 -4.94 5.38
CA SER A 93 14.87 -5.10 6.63
C SER A 93 15.15 -4.01 7.66
N LYS A 94 16.38 -3.51 7.72
CA LYS A 94 16.81 -2.45 8.64
C LYS A 94 16.19 -1.07 8.34
N GLU A 95 15.64 -0.89 7.14
CA GLU A 95 15.01 0.36 6.71
C GLU A 95 13.48 0.31 6.87
N ARG A 96 12.93 -0.85 7.23
CA ARG A 96 11.51 -1.01 7.48
C ARG A 96 11.17 -0.42 8.84
N ILE A 97 10.13 0.42 8.86
CA ILE A 97 9.54 0.85 10.12
C ILE A 97 8.82 -0.32 10.79
N ALA A 98 8.69 -0.29 12.12
CA ALA A 98 8.00 -1.35 12.83
C ALA A 98 6.49 -1.30 12.55
N MET A 99 5.89 -2.46 12.29
CA MET A 99 4.44 -2.56 12.05
C MET A 99 3.62 -2.01 13.23
N SER A 100 4.13 -2.12 14.46
CA SER A 100 3.51 -1.53 15.64
C SER A 100 3.39 -0.01 15.56
N ASP A 101 4.36 0.65 14.93
CA ASP A 101 4.32 2.10 14.76
C ASP A 101 3.38 2.49 13.62
N VAL A 102 3.38 1.73 12.52
CA VAL A 102 2.36 1.90 11.46
C VAL A 102 0.94 1.76 11.99
N VAL A 103 0.67 0.76 12.82
CA VAL A 103 -0.66 0.58 13.40
C VAL A 103 -1.05 1.76 14.29
N LYS A 104 -0.11 2.38 15.02
CA LYS A 104 -0.42 3.58 15.82
C LYS A 104 -0.80 4.74 14.92
N GLU A 105 -0.02 4.99 13.87
CA GLU A 105 -0.23 6.11 12.94
C GLU A 105 -1.53 5.95 12.14
N LEU A 106 -1.78 4.76 11.59
CA LEU A 106 -3.05 4.46 10.91
C LEU A 106 -4.25 4.63 11.85
N ASN A 107 -4.15 4.20 13.11
CA ASN A 107 -5.24 4.38 14.07
C ASN A 107 -5.47 5.84 14.44
N SER A 108 -4.44 6.69 14.49
CA SER A 108 -4.65 8.13 14.69
C SER A 108 -5.39 8.75 13.51
N GLU A 109 -4.99 8.42 12.28
CA GLU A 109 -5.62 8.96 11.07
C GLU A 109 -7.08 8.50 10.93
N VAL A 110 -7.37 7.22 11.19
CA VAL A 110 -8.75 6.70 11.16
C VAL A 110 -9.65 7.40 12.18
N ARG A 111 -9.13 7.70 13.38
CA ARG A 111 -9.89 8.43 14.41
C ARG A 111 -10.17 9.87 14.01
N GLU A 112 -9.29 10.51 13.24
CA GLU A 112 -9.55 11.84 12.71
C GLU A 112 -10.73 11.83 11.72
N PHE A 113 -10.86 10.77 10.90
CA PHE A 113 -11.99 10.61 9.97
C PHE A 113 -13.33 10.31 10.65
N GLU A 114 -13.33 9.67 11.82
CA GLU A 114 -14.57 9.37 12.58
C GLU A 114 -15.15 10.61 13.31
N HIS A 115 -14.34 11.65 13.47
CA HIS A 115 -14.71 12.87 14.19
C HIS A 115 -14.85 14.13 13.30
N ALA A 116 -14.67 13.98 11.98
CA ALA A 116 -14.87 15.01 10.95
C ALA A 116 -16.30 14.98 10.38
#